data_AF-A0A2E0QD70-F1
#
_entry.id   AF-A0A2E0QD70-F1
#
_cell.length_a   1.000
_cell.length_b   1.000
_cell.length_c   1.000
_cell.angle_alpha   90.00
_cell.angle_beta   90.00
_cell.angle_gamma   90.00
#
_symmetry.space_group_name_H-M   'P 1'
#
loop_
_entity.id
_entity.type
_entity.pdbx_description
1 polymer ?
#
loop_
_entity_poly.entity_id
_entity_poly.type
_entity_poly.pdbx_seq_one_letter_code
_entity_poly.pdbx_strand_id
1 'polypeptide(L)'
;MEGTLNILRTAYQIPDIAELSEVQRHMRLGEYKGQPAVVTTTRRMPTRRGEVLDGGSIYWIIKNSIQCRQKILGMEMVEEDADSKYCRFYLDPQIVRVVPKRKRAVQGWRYLQGWDCPQDLGPYDPDNALPDHIEKELRDIGVL
;
A
#
# COMPACT_ATOMS: atom_id res chain seq x y z
N MET A 1 -21.71 0.13 -13.36
CA MET A 1 -20.92 0.73 -12.26
C MET A 1 -19.51 0.17 -12.42
N GLU A 2 -18.68 0.85 -13.20
CA GLU A 2 -17.33 0.40 -13.51
C GLU A 2 -16.52 0.34 -12.21
N GLY A 3 -15.93 -0.83 -11.94
CA GLY A 3 -15.17 -1.06 -10.71
C GLY A 3 -13.93 -0.19 -10.71
N THR A 4 -13.73 0.55 -9.63
CA THR A 4 -12.54 1.38 -9.41
C THR A 4 -11.24 0.63 -9.73
N LEU A 5 -10.33 1.26 -10.46
CA LEU A 5 -9.05 0.66 -10.84
C LEU A 5 -8.01 0.85 -9.73
N ASN A 6 -7.39 -0.25 -9.33
CA ASN A 6 -6.39 -0.27 -8.26
C ASN A 6 -5.01 -0.66 -8.78
N ILE A 7 -3.97 -0.42 -8.00
CA ILE A 7 -2.59 -0.79 -8.33
C ILE A 7 -2.10 -1.89 -7.39
N LEU A 8 -1.40 -2.88 -7.94
CA LEU A 8 -0.62 -3.84 -7.16
C LEU A 8 0.82 -3.36 -7.04
N ARG A 9 1.34 -3.35 -5.82
CA ARG A 9 2.73 -2.97 -5.56
C ARG A 9 3.38 -3.91 -4.57
N THR A 10 4.59 -4.34 -4.88
CA THR A 10 5.41 -5.12 -3.94
C THR A 10 5.98 -4.20 -2.87
N ALA A 11 5.77 -4.54 -1.60
CA ALA A 11 6.47 -3.91 -0.48
C ALA A 11 7.83 -4.61 -0.34
N TYR A 12 8.85 -4.09 -1.02
CA TYR A 12 10.17 -4.70 -1.07
C TYR A 12 10.84 -4.67 0.31
N GLN A 13 11.40 -5.80 0.76
CA GLN A 13 12.02 -5.98 2.08
C GLN A 13 11.11 -5.70 3.29
N ILE A 14 9.80 -5.59 3.07
CA ILE A 14 8.83 -5.46 4.15
C ILE A 14 8.29 -6.87 4.49
N PRO A 15 8.50 -7.37 5.72
CA PRO A 15 8.08 -8.70 6.14
C PRO A 15 6.57 -8.79 6.43
N ASP A 16 5.93 -7.71 6.86
CA ASP A 16 4.56 -7.68 7.39
C ASP A 16 3.96 -6.26 7.38
N ILE A 17 2.71 -6.14 7.84
CA ILE A 17 1.99 -4.86 7.89
C ILE A 17 2.56 -3.94 8.98
N ALA A 18 3.08 -4.51 10.08
CA ALA A 18 3.66 -3.73 11.17
C ALA A 18 4.90 -2.97 10.70
N GLU A 19 5.82 -3.64 10.02
CA GLU A 19 7.00 -3.00 9.43
C GLU A 19 6.61 -2.02 8.32
N LEU A 20 5.59 -2.33 7.49
CA LEU A 20 5.08 -1.36 6.52
C LEU A 20 4.63 -0.06 7.20
N SER A 21 3.84 -0.20 8.27
CA SER A 21 3.34 0.92 9.06
C SER A 21 4.48 1.70 9.68
N GLU A 22 5.47 1.02 10.25
CA GLU A 22 6.62 1.66 10.90
C GLU A 22 7.49 2.44 9.92
N VAL A 23 7.81 1.84 8.77
CA VAL A 23 8.57 2.51 7.71
C VAL A 23 7.80 3.72 7.19
N GLN A 24 6.47 3.64 7.06
CA GLN A 24 5.64 4.77 6.63
C GLN A 24 5.50 5.87 7.70
N ARG A 25 5.54 5.55 9.00
CA ARG A 25 5.59 6.55 10.07
C ARG A 25 6.88 7.37 10.03
N HIS A 26 8.00 6.72 9.74
CA HIS A 26 9.31 7.37 9.66
C HIS A 26 9.54 8.14 8.36
N MET A 27 8.96 7.68 7.25
CA MET A 27 8.97 8.42 5.99
C MET A 27 7.99 9.60 6.11
N ARG A 28 8.54 10.80 6.34
CA ARG A 28 7.81 12.08 6.53
C ARG A 28 6.37 12.03 6.01
N LEU A 29 5.41 12.12 6.95
CA LEU A 29 4.04 12.49 6.62
C LEU A 29 4.11 13.78 5.80
N GLY A 30 3.81 13.66 4.52
CA GLY A 30 3.52 14.80 3.70
C GLY A 30 2.11 15.29 4.01
N GLU A 31 1.75 16.38 3.37
CA GLU A 31 0.37 16.81 3.27
C GLU A 31 -0.02 16.77 1.79
N TYR A 32 -1.22 16.31 1.49
CA TYR A 32 -1.77 16.41 0.15
C TYR A 32 -3.13 17.09 0.19
N LYS A 33 -3.18 18.36 -0.23
CA LYS A 33 -4.39 19.20 -0.19
C LYS A 33 -5.01 19.34 1.21
N GLY A 34 -4.22 19.66 2.25
CA GLY A 34 -4.76 19.91 3.59
C GLY A 34 -4.97 18.67 4.45
N GLN A 35 -4.64 17.46 3.97
CA GLN A 35 -4.79 16.21 4.73
C GLN A 35 -3.46 15.46 4.84
N PRO A 36 -3.22 14.77 5.98
CA PRO A 36 -2.05 13.91 6.16
C PRO A 36 -1.94 12.87 5.04
N ALA A 37 -0.72 12.67 4.54
CA ALA A 37 -0.45 11.70 3.49
C ALA A 37 0.90 11.01 3.70
N VAL A 38 0.93 9.70 3.45
CA VAL A 38 2.19 8.97 3.32
C VAL A 38 2.69 9.10 1.88
N VAL A 39 3.95 9.48 1.73
CA VAL A 39 4.57 9.62 0.41
C VAL A 39 5.36 8.38 0.05
N THR A 40 5.10 7.82 -1.13
CA THR A 40 5.95 6.78 -1.72
C THR A 40 6.32 7.14 -3.15
N THR A 41 7.54 6.84 -3.58
CA THR A 41 8.04 7.23 -4.89
C THR A 41 8.10 6.05 -5.85
N THR A 42 8.02 6.34 -7.15
CA THR A 42 8.27 5.40 -8.24
C THR A 42 8.99 6.13 -9.37
N ARG A 43 9.74 5.42 -10.22
CA ARG A 43 10.51 6.06 -11.30
C ARG A 43 9.67 6.59 -12.46
N ARG A 44 8.45 6.07 -12.64
CA ARG A 44 7.59 6.42 -13.77
C ARG A 44 6.20 6.75 -13.23
N MET A 45 5.35 7.37 -14.03
CA MET A 45 3.93 7.54 -13.71
C MET A 45 3.15 6.30 -14.19
N PRO A 46 2.08 5.85 -13.50
CA PRO A 46 1.16 4.87 -14.03
C PRO A 46 0.53 5.32 -15.34
N THR A 47 0.47 4.41 -16.30
CA THR A 47 -0.17 4.68 -17.60
C THR A 47 -1.67 4.97 -17.48
N ARG A 48 -2.34 4.34 -16.50
CA ARG A 48 -3.79 4.48 -16.24
C ARG A 48 -4.08 5.37 -15.03
N ARG A 49 -3.25 6.40 -14.78
CA ARG A 49 -3.36 7.26 -13.58
C ARG A 49 -4.75 7.89 -13.40
N GLY A 50 -5.42 8.27 -14.50
CA GLY A 50 -6.73 8.93 -14.43
C GLY A 50 -7.78 8.04 -13.78
N GLU A 51 -7.85 6.78 -14.20
CA GLU A 51 -8.75 5.77 -13.64
C GLU A 51 -8.39 5.40 -12.21
N VAL A 52 -7.09 5.35 -11.89
CA VAL A 52 -6.63 5.05 -10.52
C VAL A 52 -6.94 6.20 -9.55
N LEU A 53 -6.87 7.45 -10.02
CA LEU A 53 -7.18 8.61 -9.20
C LEU A 53 -8.69 8.80 -8.97
N ASP A 54 -9.54 8.07 -9.71
CA ASP A 54 -10.99 8.02 -9.50
C ASP A 54 -11.38 7.06 -8.35
N GLY A 55 -10.72 7.23 -7.20
CA GLY A 55 -11.02 6.50 -5.96
C GLY A 55 -10.20 5.22 -5.72
N GLY A 56 -9.18 4.95 -6.52
CA GLY A 56 -8.36 3.73 -6.43
C GLY A 56 -7.47 3.64 -5.20
N SER A 57 -6.97 2.42 -4.97
CA SER A 57 -6.06 2.09 -3.88
C SER A 57 -4.79 1.41 -4.40
N ILE A 58 -3.71 1.49 -3.62
CA ILE A 58 -2.59 0.55 -3.72
C ILE A 58 -2.94 -0.67 -2.88
N TYR A 59 -2.79 -1.86 -3.45
CA TYR A 59 -2.80 -3.14 -2.76
C TYR A 59 -1.36 -3.65 -2.63
N TRP A 60 -0.92 -3.82 -1.39
CA TRP A 60 0.44 -4.19 -1.07
C TRP A 60 0.61 -5.70 -1.08
N ILE A 61 1.58 -6.15 -1.88
CA ILE A 61 2.06 -7.53 -1.88
C ILE A 61 3.22 -7.61 -0.89
N ILE A 62 3.01 -8.38 0.17
CA ILE A 62 3.95 -8.65 1.26
C ILE A 62 4.13 -10.17 1.31
N LYS A 63 5.37 -10.67 1.20
CA LYS A 63 5.70 -12.11 1.17
C LYS A 63 4.80 -12.93 0.21
N ASN A 64 4.67 -12.48 -1.05
CA ASN A 64 3.85 -13.12 -2.09
C ASN A 64 2.34 -13.27 -1.75
N SER A 65 1.82 -12.41 -0.88
CA SER A 65 0.39 -12.27 -0.62
C SER A 65 -0.01 -10.81 -0.63
N ILE A 66 -1.18 -10.50 -1.19
CA ILE A 66 -1.85 -9.22 -0.93
C ILE A 66 -2.33 -9.27 0.52
N GLN A 67 -1.96 -8.29 1.34
CA GLN A 67 -2.29 -8.30 2.77
C GLN A 67 -3.00 -7.02 3.25
N CYS A 68 -2.75 -5.89 2.60
CA CYS A 68 -3.41 -4.63 2.92
C CYS A 68 -3.54 -3.73 1.71
N ARG A 69 -4.33 -2.66 1.88
CA ARG A 69 -4.48 -1.59 0.91
C ARG A 69 -4.41 -0.22 1.58
N GLN A 70 -4.09 0.79 0.78
CA GLN A 70 -4.19 2.20 1.14
C GLN A 70 -4.82 2.98 0.00
N LYS A 71 -5.69 3.94 0.34
CA LYS A 71 -6.32 4.81 -0.66
C LYS A 71 -5.28 5.73 -1.28
N ILE A 72 -5.36 5.92 -2.60
CA ILE A 72 -4.53 6.89 -3.30
C ILE A 72 -5.23 8.24 -3.22
N LEU A 73 -4.57 9.22 -2.60
CA LEU A 73 -5.06 10.58 -2.50
C LEU A 73 -4.64 11.41 -3.72
N GLY A 74 -3.45 11.13 -4.26
CA GLY A 74 -2.89 11.88 -5.37
C GLY A 74 -1.62 11.28 -5.94
N MET A 75 -1.22 11.78 -7.11
CA MET A 75 0.06 11.48 -7.74
C MET A 75 0.65 12.78 -8.33
N GLU A 76 1.95 12.95 -8.22
CA GLU A 76 2.67 14.11 -8.76
C GLU A 76 3.97 13.65 -9.43
N MET A 77 4.24 14.16 -10.65
CA MET A 77 5.58 14.06 -11.22
C MET A 77 6.46 15.14 -10.60
N VAL A 78 7.58 14.72 -10.05
CA VAL A 78 8.61 15.59 -9.53
C VAL A 78 9.81 15.52 -10.46
N GLU A 79 10.25 16.70 -10.87
CA GLU A 79 11.46 16.91 -11.66
C GLU A 79 12.32 17.87 -10.83
N GLU A 80 13.34 17.34 -10.16
CA GLU A 80 14.29 18.16 -9.39
C GLU A 80 15.39 18.68 -10.34
N ASP A 81 15.92 17.79 -11.19
CA ASP A 81 16.96 18.10 -12.18
C ASP A 81 16.71 17.30 -13.47
N ALA A 82 17.50 17.56 -14.53
CA ALA A 82 17.39 16.87 -15.82
C ALA A 82 17.43 15.32 -15.71
N ASP A 83 18.13 14.78 -14.70
CA ASP A 83 18.28 13.34 -14.47
C ASP A 83 17.38 12.79 -13.35
N SER A 84 16.70 13.66 -12.59
CA SER A 84 15.97 13.31 -11.37
C SER A 84 14.46 13.44 -11.58
N LYS A 85 13.88 12.55 -12.41
CA LYS A 85 12.44 12.48 -12.68
C LYS A 85 11.79 11.28 -12.01
N TYR A 86 10.88 11.52 -11.09
CA TYR A 86 10.15 10.47 -10.38
C TYR A 86 8.70 10.87 -10.09
N CYS A 87 7.86 9.89 -9.81
CA CYS A 87 6.46 10.09 -9.44
C CYS A 87 6.31 9.87 -7.92
N ARG A 88 5.77 10.87 -7.23
CA ARG A 88 5.26 10.74 -5.85
C ARG A 88 3.83 10.23 -5.89
N PHE A 89 3.53 9.29 -5.01
CA PHE A 89 2.18 8.89 -4.64
C PHE A 89 1.92 9.43 -3.25
N TYR A 90 0.75 10.04 -3.10
CA TYR A 90 0.23 10.47 -1.81
C TYR A 90 -0.84 9.46 -1.42
N LEU A 91 -0.59 8.74 -0.33
CA LEU A 91 -1.47 7.70 0.18
C LEU A 91 -2.13 8.15 1.48
N ASP A 92 -3.34 7.68 1.69
CA ASP A 92 -3.99 7.79 2.99
C ASP A 92 -3.14 7.04 4.04
N PRO A 93 -2.76 7.67 5.16
CA PRO A 93 -2.00 7.00 6.21
C PRO A 93 -2.71 5.78 6.80
N GLN A 94 -4.04 5.71 6.71
CA GLN A 94 -4.80 4.56 7.17
C GLN A 94 -4.52 3.34 6.29
N ILE A 95 -3.78 2.38 6.83
CA ILE A 95 -3.66 1.04 6.25
C ILE A 95 -4.94 0.27 6.55
N VAL A 96 -5.54 -0.35 5.53
CA VAL A 96 -6.70 -1.24 5.65
C VAL A 96 -6.26 -2.67 5.37
N ARG A 97 -6.46 -3.57 6.33
CA ARG A 97 -6.19 -5.00 6.15
C ARG A 97 -7.20 -5.60 5.18
N VAL A 98 -6.76 -6.58 4.40
CA VAL A 98 -7.64 -7.30 3.49
C VAL A 98 -7.48 -8.81 3.68
N VAL A 99 -8.47 -9.58 3.26
CA VAL A 99 -8.38 -11.05 3.24
C VAL A 99 -7.14 -11.45 2.44
N PRO A 100 -6.18 -12.19 3.04
CA PRO A 100 -4.94 -12.53 2.35
C PRO A 100 -5.20 -13.27 1.04
N LYS A 101 -4.70 -12.72 -0.07
CA LYS A 101 -4.84 -13.32 -1.41
C LYS A 101 -3.46 -13.58 -2.00
N ARG A 102 -3.14 -14.85 -2.25
CA ARG A 102 -1.85 -15.26 -2.85
C ARG A 102 -1.60 -14.50 -4.15
N LYS A 103 -0.46 -13.80 -4.22
CA LYS A 103 -0.03 -13.02 -5.38
C LYS A 103 1.47 -12.86 -5.37
N ARG A 104 2.16 -13.38 -6.39
CA ARG A 104 3.62 -13.20 -6.52
C ARG A 104 4.00 -11.73 -6.61
N ALA A 105 5.18 -11.40 -6.10
CA ALA A 105 5.79 -10.10 -6.28
C ALA A 105 5.73 -9.66 -7.75
N VAL A 106 5.40 -8.40 -7.97
CA VAL A 106 5.29 -7.81 -9.30
C VAL A 106 6.34 -6.72 -9.49
N GLN A 107 6.73 -6.52 -10.75
CA GLN A 107 7.55 -5.42 -11.21
C GLN A 107 6.81 -4.62 -12.28
N GLY A 108 7.01 -3.30 -12.28
CA GLY A 108 6.28 -2.37 -13.14
C GLY A 108 4.81 -2.21 -12.73
N TRP A 109 4.02 -1.58 -13.60
CA TRP A 109 2.60 -1.34 -13.33
C TRP A 109 1.80 -2.62 -13.47
N ARG A 110 1.07 -2.95 -12.40
CA ARG A 110 0.04 -3.99 -12.41
C ARG A 110 -1.20 -3.40 -11.81
N TYR A 111 -2.32 -3.64 -12.48
CA TYR A 111 -3.61 -3.12 -12.07
C TYR A 111 -4.47 -4.25 -11.52
N LEU A 112 -5.39 -3.90 -10.63
CA LEU A 112 -6.36 -4.80 -10.01
C LEU A 112 -7.74 -4.17 -10.17
N GLN A 113 -8.64 -4.87 -10.82
CA GLN A 113 -10.02 -4.41 -11.01
C GLN A 113 -10.78 -4.51 -9.69
N GLY A 114 -11.76 -3.64 -9.48
CA GLY A 114 -12.52 -3.59 -8.23
C GLY A 114 -13.15 -4.94 -7.82
N TRP A 115 -13.65 -5.72 -8.77
CA TRP A 115 -14.22 -7.05 -8.51
C TRP A 115 -13.17 -8.12 -8.18
N ASP A 116 -11.90 -7.88 -8.48
CA ASP A 116 -10.79 -8.79 -8.17
C ASP A 116 -10.11 -8.48 -6.82
N CYS A 117 -10.52 -7.38 -6.19
CA CYS A 117 -9.98 -6.94 -4.91
C CYS A 117 -10.34 -7.90 -3.78
N PRO A 118 -9.39 -8.27 -2.91
CA PRO A 118 -9.72 -8.99 -1.68
C PRO A 118 -10.61 -8.12 -0.78
N GLN A 119 -11.47 -8.75 -0.01
CA GLN A 119 -12.39 -8.08 0.92
C GLN A 119 -11.62 -7.39 2.06
N ASP A 120 -12.10 -6.22 2.49
CA ASP A 120 -11.54 -5.51 3.63
C ASP A 120 -11.86 -6.22 4.96
N LEU A 121 -10.85 -6.30 5.83
CA LEU A 121 -10.96 -6.78 7.21
C LEU A 121 -11.04 -5.63 8.23
N GLY A 122 -10.91 -4.39 7.77
CA GLY A 122 -10.95 -3.18 8.58
C GLY A 122 -9.58 -2.49 8.72
N PRO A 123 -9.54 -1.35 9.41
CA PRO A 123 -8.31 -0.60 9.61
C PRO A 123 -7.26 -1.45 10.35
N TYR A 124 -6.00 -1.26 10.00
CA TYR A 124 -4.87 -1.65 10.82
C TYR A 124 -4.69 -0.62 11.92
N ASP A 125 -4.58 -1.11 13.15
CA ASP A 125 -4.30 -0.30 14.32
C ASP A 125 -2.91 -0.67 14.83
N PRO A 126 -1.90 0.21 14.64
CA PRO A 126 -0.52 -0.07 15.07
C PRO A 126 -0.39 -0.26 16.58
N ASP A 127 -1.27 0.36 17.38
CA ASP A 127 -1.17 0.35 18.84
C ASP A 127 -1.78 -0.93 19.43
N ASN A 128 -2.71 -1.57 18.69
CA ASN A 128 -3.33 -2.85 19.04
C ASN A 128 -2.79 -4.05 18.24
N ALA A 129 -1.83 -3.83 17.33
CA ALA A 129 -1.23 -4.89 16.56
C ALA A 129 -0.23 -5.67 17.42
N LEU A 130 -0.45 -6.98 17.57
CA LEU A 130 0.60 -7.85 18.08
C LEU A 130 1.74 -7.88 17.06
N PRO A 131 3.00 -7.69 17.49
CA PRO A 131 4.14 -7.90 16.61
C PRO A 131 4.12 -9.32 16.03
N ASP A 132 4.41 -9.46 14.74
CA ASP A 132 4.39 -10.73 14.01
C ASP A 132 5.23 -11.83 14.69
N HIS A 133 6.34 -11.47 15.34
CA HIS A 133 7.16 -12.44 16.07
C HIS A 133 6.42 -13.03 17.28
N ILE A 134 5.63 -12.23 17.99
CA ILE A 134 4.79 -12.67 19.11
C ILE A 134 3.59 -13.47 18.60
N GLU A 135 2.94 -13.04 17.50
CA GLU A 135 1.82 -13.83 16.94
C GLU A 135 2.29 -15.21 16.46
N LYS A 136 3.48 -15.29 15.86
CA LYS A 136 4.09 -16.55 15.46
C LYS A 136 4.42 -17.44 16.66
N GLU A 137 5.03 -16.86 17.70
CA GLU A 137 5.29 -17.58 18.95
C GLU A 137 3.98 -18.08 19.60
N LEU A 138 2.93 -17.27 19.64
CA LEU A 138 1.62 -17.63 20.21
C LEU A 138 0.93 -18.76 19.43
N ARG A 139 1.03 -18.78 18.10
CA ARG A 139 0.54 -19.90 17.27
C ARG A 139 1.38 -21.16 17.48
N ASP A 140 2.70 -21.03 17.59
CA ASP A 140 3.60 -22.16 17.79
C ASP A 140 3.39 -22.84 19.17
N ILE A 141 2.90 -22.10 20.18
CA ILE A 141 2.52 -22.64 21.49
C ILE A 141 1.03 -23.00 21.62
N GLY A 142 0.23 -22.89 20.55
CA GLY A 142 -1.16 -23.35 20.50
C GLY A 142 -2.19 -22.48 21.23
N VAL A 143 -1.95 -21.18 21.36
CA VAL A 143 -2.81 -20.24 22.10
C VAL A 143 -3.76 -19.45 21.16
N LEU A 144 -3.75 -19.74 19.85
CA LEU A 144 -4.57 -19.11 18.81
C LEU A 144 -5.22 -20.13 17.87
#